data_AF-A0A2Z6SJA6-F1
#
_entry.id   AF-A0A2Z6SJA6-F1
#
_cell.length_a   1.000
_cell.length_b   1.000
_cell.length_c   1.000
_cell.angle_alpha   90.00
_cell.angle_beta   90.00
_cell.angle_gamma   90.00
#
_symmetry.space_group_name_H-M   'P 1'
#
loop_
_entity.id
_entity.type
_entity.pdbx_description
1 polymer ?
#
loop_
_entity_poly.entity_id
_entity_poly.type
_entity_poly.pdbx_seq_one_letter_code
_entity_poly.pdbx_strand_id
1 'polypeptide(L)'
;MCCLEALRAWSSKYFPQTNQESNQNLTTIVRFNNFTITIPVPTSSQACTLLYQYKKAKEFKNDPSFLLFYLVLKDSINNNSNNSQLTQDIVYIASYAWRSAQVEFREAYELLLEDDNVKNALEN
;
A
#
# COMPACT_ATOMS: atom_id res chain seq x y z
N MET A 1 8.00 -40.34 15.05
CA MET A 1 7.27 -39.14 14.62
C MET A 1 7.84 -37.92 15.33
N CYS A 2 9.00 -37.41 14.91
CA CYS A 2 9.73 -36.36 15.64
C CYS A 2 10.09 -35.14 14.78
N CYS A 3 9.35 -34.89 13.69
CA CYS A 3 9.64 -33.78 12.77
C CYS A 3 8.63 -32.62 12.85
N LEU A 4 7.52 -32.79 13.58
CA LEU A 4 6.45 -31.78 13.64
C LEU A 4 6.67 -30.75 14.76
N GLU A 5 7.34 -31.11 15.85
CA GLU A 5 7.55 -30.19 16.98
C GLU A 5 8.69 -29.19 16.73
N ALA A 6 9.71 -29.57 15.95
CA ALA A 6 10.79 -28.67 15.57
C ALA A 6 10.33 -27.56 14.61
N LEU A 7 9.36 -27.85 13.74
CA LEU A 7 8.80 -26.88 12.79
C LEU A 7 7.91 -25.85 13.52
N ARG A 8 7.22 -26.28 14.58
CA ARG A 8 6.41 -25.39 15.42
C ARG A 8 7.25 -24.48 16.33
N ALA A 9 8.41 -24.97 16.80
CA ALA A 9 9.35 -24.18 17.59
C ALA A 9 10.10 -23.13 16.75
N TRP A 10 10.25 -23.35 15.43
CA TRP A 10 10.81 -22.35 14.52
C TRP A 10 9.80 -21.27 14.12
N SER A 11 8.51 -21.62 13.96
CA SER A 11 7.48 -20.62 13.65
C SER A 11 7.15 -19.71 14.84
N SER A 12 7.24 -20.19 16.09
CA SER A 12 6.90 -19.36 17.25
C SER A 12 8.00 -18.35 17.64
N LYS A 13 9.20 -18.46 17.07
CA LYS A 13 10.32 -17.52 17.33
C LYS A 13 10.33 -16.32 16.38
N TYR A 14 9.55 -16.38 15.29
CA TYR A 14 9.46 -15.32 14.27
C TYR A 14 8.13 -14.57 14.25
N PHE A 15 7.11 -15.06 14.96
CA PHE A 15 5.89 -14.31 15.19
C PHE A 15 5.77 -14.01 16.68
N PRO A 16 6.36 -12.91 17.18
CA PRO A 16 5.85 -12.36 18.42
C PRO A 16 4.37 -12.06 18.18
N GLN A 17 3.52 -12.41 19.13
CA GLN A 17 2.16 -11.88 19.22
C GLN A 17 2.27 -10.35 19.26
N THR A 18 2.27 -9.72 18.10
CA THR A 18 2.25 -8.28 17.99
C THR A 18 0.81 -7.86 18.12
N ASN A 19 0.51 -7.38 19.31
CA ASN A 19 -0.28 -6.18 19.58
C ASN A 19 -0.56 -5.37 18.30
N GLN A 20 -1.78 -4.85 18.22
CA GLN A 20 -2.40 -4.04 17.15
C GLN A 20 -1.67 -2.71 16.81
N GLU A 21 -0.33 -2.66 16.83
CA GLU A 21 0.48 -1.44 16.69
C GLU A 21 1.54 -1.47 15.56
N SER A 22 1.58 -2.46 14.66
CA SER A 22 2.68 -2.56 13.68
C SER A 22 2.24 -2.75 12.21
N ASN A 23 1.40 -1.86 11.69
CA ASN A 23 1.27 -1.71 10.22
C ASN A 23 2.51 -1.07 9.58
N GLN A 24 3.50 -0.64 10.37
CA GLN A 24 4.68 0.12 9.93
C GLN A 24 5.64 -0.64 8.99
N ASN A 25 5.49 -1.95 8.79
CA ASN A 25 6.38 -2.74 7.93
C ASN A 25 5.67 -3.49 6.78
N LEU A 26 4.37 -3.27 6.58
CA LEU A 26 3.64 -3.90 5.48
C LEU A 26 4.01 -3.23 4.16
N THR A 27 4.50 -4.03 3.21
CA THR A 27 4.92 -3.57 1.88
C THR A 27 4.42 -4.52 0.81
N THR A 28 4.21 -4.00 -0.40
CA THR A 28 3.99 -4.80 -1.60
C THR A 28 5.05 -4.49 -2.65
N ILE A 29 5.44 -5.49 -3.43
CA ILE A 29 6.44 -5.33 -4.49
C ILE A 29 5.69 -5.17 -5.82
N VAL A 30 5.86 -4.01 -6.45
CA VAL A 30 5.36 -3.72 -7.79
C VAL A 30 6.46 -4.03 -8.80
N ARG A 31 6.22 -5.02 -9.66
CA ARG A 31 7.12 -5.38 -10.77
C ARG A 31 6.44 -5.10 -12.10
N PHE A 32 7.08 -4.30 -12.95
CA PHE A 32 6.60 -4.03 -14.29
C PHE A 32 7.78 -3.80 -15.23
N ASN A 33 7.88 -4.62 -16.29
CA ASN A 33 9.06 -4.64 -17.17
C ASN A 33 10.38 -4.73 -16.37
N ASN A 34 11.31 -3.80 -16.59
CA ASN A 34 12.61 -3.75 -15.90
C ASN A 34 12.58 -2.92 -14.61
N PHE A 35 11.38 -2.66 -14.07
CA PHE A 35 11.19 -1.80 -12.92
C PHE A 35 10.61 -2.57 -11.74
N THR A 36 11.17 -2.33 -10.56
CA THR A 36 10.71 -2.90 -9.30
C THR A 36 10.65 -1.79 -8.26
N ILE A 37 9.47 -1.56 -7.68
CA ILE A 37 9.30 -0.69 -6.50
C ILE A 37 8.78 -1.51 -5.34
N THR A 38 9.27 -1.20 -4.14
CA THR A 38 8.63 -1.62 -2.90
C THR A 38 7.73 -0.49 -2.42
N ILE A 39 6.43 -0.75 -2.33
CA ILE A 39 5.41 0.22 -1.90
C ILE A 39 5.01 -0.10 -0.46
N PRO A 40 5.30 0.79 0.50
CA PRO A 40 4.83 0.63 1.87
C PRO A 40 3.39 1.08 2.03
N VAL A 41 2.72 0.58 3.07
CA VAL A 41 1.52 1.24 3.62
C VAL A 41 1.94 2.60 4.18
N PRO A 42 1.34 3.72 3.73
CA PRO A 42 1.70 5.04 4.24
C PRO A 42 1.19 5.24 5.66
N THR A 43 1.77 6.19 6.39
CA THR A 43 1.17 6.69 7.64
C THR A 43 -0.05 7.55 7.35
N SER A 44 -0.96 7.74 8.32
CA SER A 44 -2.12 8.63 8.18
C SER A 44 -1.72 10.04 7.71
N SER A 45 -0.63 10.59 8.25
CA SER A 45 -0.14 11.92 7.86
C SER A 45 0.29 11.95 6.39
N GLN A 46 1.04 10.94 5.92
CA GLN A 46 1.43 10.84 4.51
C GLN A 46 0.21 10.65 3.60
N ALA A 47 -0.75 9.83 4.03
CA ALA A 47 -2.00 9.63 3.29
C ALA A 47 -2.77 10.94 3.12
N CYS A 48 -2.94 11.73 4.19
CA CYS A 48 -3.54 13.06 4.12
C CYS A 48 -2.78 13.96 3.16
N THR A 49 -1.45 14.04 3.26
CA THR A 49 -0.62 14.88 2.37
C THR A 49 -0.81 14.50 0.90
N LEU A 50 -0.78 13.20 0.57
CA LEU A 50 -1.00 12.71 -0.79
C LEU A 50 -2.40 13.07 -1.28
N LEU A 51 -3.43 12.87 -0.46
CA LEU A 51 -4.81 13.23 -0.80
C LEU A 51 -4.95 14.71 -1.09
N TYR A 52 -4.35 15.60 -0.28
CA TYR A 52 -4.35 17.04 -0.54
C TYR A 52 -3.53 17.44 -1.76
N GLN A 53 -2.38 16.81 -2.00
CA GLN A 53 -1.51 17.09 -3.14
C GLN A 53 -2.17 16.72 -4.47
N TYR A 54 -2.86 15.57 -4.52
CA TYR A 54 -3.48 15.03 -5.73
C TYR A 54 -5.00 15.27 -5.79
N LYS A 55 -5.58 15.97 -4.81
CA LYS A 55 -7.01 16.31 -4.64
C LYS A 55 -7.70 16.94 -5.85
N LYS A 56 -6.92 17.51 -6.77
CA LYS A 56 -7.45 18.14 -8.00
C LYS A 56 -7.91 17.14 -9.07
N ALA A 57 -7.66 15.85 -8.91
CA ALA A 57 -8.14 14.84 -9.86
C ALA A 57 -9.46 14.22 -9.38
N LYS A 58 -10.59 14.82 -9.76
CA LYS A 58 -11.97 14.28 -9.64
C LYS A 58 -12.20 12.98 -10.44
N GLU A 59 -11.16 12.19 -10.71
CA GLU A 59 -11.17 11.17 -11.76
C GLU A 59 -11.41 9.76 -11.24
N PHE A 60 -11.33 9.52 -9.92
CA PHE A 60 -11.52 8.19 -9.36
C PHE A 60 -12.86 8.08 -8.64
N LYS A 61 -13.85 7.48 -9.31
CA LYS A 61 -15.11 6.99 -8.72
C LYS A 61 -14.97 5.62 -8.04
N ASN A 62 -13.75 5.11 -7.93
CA ASN A 62 -13.47 3.76 -7.47
C ASN A 62 -13.17 3.73 -5.96
N ASP A 63 -13.07 2.52 -5.42
CA ASP A 63 -12.63 2.19 -4.06
C ASP A 63 -11.57 3.18 -3.50
N PRO A 64 -11.87 3.91 -2.40
CA PRO A 64 -10.95 4.87 -1.80
C PRO A 64 -9.62 4.25 -1.34
N SER A 65 -9.60 2.97 -0.95
CA SER A 65 -8.38 2.27 -0.55
C SER A 65 -7.45 2.11 -1.74
N PHE A 66 -8.01 1.71 -2.88
CA PHE A 66 -7.29 1.63 -4.14
C PHE A 66 -6.81 3.00 -4.62
N LEU A 67 -7.63 4.05 -4.47
CA LEU A 67 -7.23 5.42 -4.80
C LEU A 67 -5.98 5.81 -4.00
N LEU A 68 -5.99 5.60 -2.68
CA LEU A 68 -4.85 5.93 -1.84
C LEU A 68 -3.60 5.14 -2.25
N PHE A 69 -3.73 3.84 -2.51
CA PHE A 69 -2.63 3.02 -3.03
C PHE A 69 -2.07 3.55 -4.35
N TYR A 70 -2.96 3.88 -5.29
CA TYR A 70 -2.60 4.48 -6.58
C TYR A 70 -1.80 5.78 -6.40
N LEU A 71 -2.21 6.64 -5.47
CA LEU A 71 -1.49 7.90 -5.18
C LEU A 71 -0.11 7.64 -4.59
N VAL A 72 0.04 6.68 -3.68
CA VAL A 72 1.35 6.29 -3.12
C VAL A 72 2.27 5.78 -4.22
N LEU A 73 1.76 4.93 -5.11
CA LEU A 73 2.54 4.42 -6.25
C LEU A 73 2.92 5.55 -7.21
N LYS A 74 2.00 6.47 -7.49
CA LYS A 74 2.24 7.64 -8.35
C LYS A 74 3.33 8.53 -7.79
N ASP A 75 3.25 8.82 -6.51
CA ASP A 75 4.25 9.62 -5.82
C ASP A 75 5.62 8.92 -5.82
N SER A 76 5.64 7.62 -5.58
CA SER A 76 6.85 6.81 -5.63
C SER A 76 7.49 6.78 -7.03
N ILE A 77 6.70 6.66 -8.09
CA ILE A 77 7.19 6.71 -9.48
C ILE A 77 7.74 8.10 -9.78
N ASN A 78 7.01 9.17 -9.45
CA ASN A 78 7.42 10.55 -9.72
C ASN A 78 8.72 10.92 -8.98
N ASN A 79 8.89 10.46 -7.75
CA ASN A 79 10.06 10.77 -6.93
C ASN A 79 11.29 9.93 -7.29
N ASN A 80 11.11 8.67 -7.75
CA ASN A 80 12.22 7.74 -7.99
C ASN A 80 12.55 7.54 -9.48
N SER A 81 11.68 7.93 -10.41
CA SER A 81 11.94 7.76 -11.84
C SER A 81 11.25 8.83 -12.70
N ASN A 82 12.01 9.49 -13.57
CA ASN A 82 11.46 10.32 -14.64
C ASN A 82 11.01 9.45 -15.85
N ASN A 83 10.53 8.23 -15.61
CA ASN A 83 10.16 7.31 -16.68
C ASN A 83 8.72 7.55 -17.14
N SER A 84 8.57 8.28 -18.24
CA SER A 84 7.28 8.65 -18.82
C SER A 84 6.39 7.46 -19.18
N GLN A 85 6.97 6.29 -19.48
CA GLN A 85 6.21 5.07 -19.77
C GLN A 85 5.47 4.55 -18.54
N LEU A 86 6.10 4.63 -17.36
CA LEU A 86 5.46 4.22 -16.10
C LEU A 86 4.29 5.15 -15.74
N THR A 87 4.43 6.44 -16.04
CA THR A 87 3.35 7.42 -15.83
C THR A 87 2.17 7.19 -16.77
N GLN A 88 2.39 6.70 -17.99
CA GLN A 88 1.31 6.38 -18.93
C GLN A 88 0.52 5.13 -18.51
N ASP A 89 1.22 4.09 -18.06
CA ASP A 89 0.60 2.80 -17.70
C ASP A 89 0.21 2.67 -16.22
N ILE A 90 0.36 3.75 -15.44
CA ILE A 90 0.27 3.70 -13.97
C ILE A 90 -1.04 3.10 -13.44
N VAL A 91 -2.18 3.37 -14.07
CA VAL A 91 -3.48 2.83 -13.64
C VAL A 91 -3.53 1.31 -13.81
N TYR A 92 -2.97 0.81 -14.91
CA TYR A 92 -2.87 -0.63 -15.17
C TYR A 92 -1.93 -1.29 -14.16
N ILE A 93 -0.74 -0.72 -13.95
CA ILE A 93 0.25 -1.20 -12.99
C ILE A 93 -0.34 -1.24 -11.58
N ALA A 94 -1.00 -0.15 -11.15
CA ALA A 94 -1.65 -0.07 -9.85
C ALA A 94 -2.73 -1.15 -9.70
N SER A 95 -3.59 -1.31 -10.71
CA SER A 95 -4.68 -2.30 -10.68
C SER A 95 -4.16 -3.73 -10.55
N TYR A 96 -3.11 -4.07 -11.30
CA TYR A 96 -2.49 -5.40 -11.24
C TYR A 96 -1.79 -5.64 -9.89
N ALA A 97 -1.01 -4.66 -9.43
CA ALA A 97 -0.31 -4.73 -8.15
C ALA A 97 -1.28 -4.85 -6.98
N TRP A 98 -2.36 -4.06 -6.98
CA TRP A 98 -3.41 -4.11 -5.95
C TRP A 98 -4.07 -5.48 -5.88
N ARG A 99 -4.46 -6.05 -7.02
CA ARG A 99 -5.08 -7.39 -7.07
C ARG A 99 -4.15 -8.51 -6.63
N SER A 100 -2.84 -8.32 -6.82
CA SER A 100 -1.81 -9.31 -6.48
C SER A 100 -1.23 -9.11 -5.07
N ALA A 101 -1.56 -8.00 -4.40
CA ALA A 101 -1.09 -7.70 -3.06
C ALA A 101 -1.71 -8.67 -2.04
N GLN A 102 -0.99 -8.88 -0.95
CA GLN A 102 -1.48 -9.63 0.20
C GLN A 102 -2.77 -9.00 0.75
N VAL A 103 -3.64 -9.83 1.32
CA VAL A 103 -4.93 -9.36 1.84
C VAL A 103 -4.71 -8.38 2.98
N GLU A 104 -3.80 -8.72 3.89
CA GLU A 104 -3.40 -7.91 5.05
C GLU A 104 -2.87 -6.53 4.64
N PHE A 105 -2.15 -6.48 3.50
CA PHE A 105 -1.68 -5.21 2.95
C PHE A 105 -2.85 -4.33 2.49
N ARG A 106 -3.87 -4.91 1.85
CA ARG A 106 -5.05 -4.16 1.40
C ARG A 106 -5.93 -3.73 2.57
N GLU A 107 -6.13 -4.61 3.55
CA GLU A 107 -6.85 -4.30 4.79
C GLU A 107 -6.18 -3.15 5.55
N ALA A 108 -4.84 -3.08 5.56
CA ALA A 108 -4.13 -1.96 6.18
C ALA A 108 -4.44 -0.61 5.52
N TYR A 109 -4.70 -0.59 4.21
CA TYR A 109 -5.18 0.62 3.52
C TYR A 109 -6.63 0.95 3.85
N GLU A 110 -7.49 -0.04 4.03
CA GLU A 110 -8.87 0.17 4.49
C GLU A 110 -8.89 0.77 5.90
N LEU A 111 -8.05 0.27 6.81
CA LEU A 111 -7.90 0.82 8.16
C LEU A 111 -7.44 2.27 8.16
N LEU A 112 -6.61 2.69 7.21
CA LEU A 112 -6.21 4.10 7.09
C LEU A 112 -7.40 5.01 6.76
N LEU A 113 -8.43 4.51 6.09
CA LEU A 113 -9.63 5.29 5.77
C LEU A 113 -10.55 5.51 6.97
N GLU A 114 -10.36 4.74 8.03
CA GLU A 114 -11.08 4.91 9.29
C GLU A 114 -10.51 6.06 10.13
N ASP A 115 -9.30 6.54 9.81
CA ASP A 115 -8.71 7.73 10.44
C ASP A 115 -9.50 9.00 10.04
N ASP A 116 -10.02 9.72 11.03
CA ASP A 116 -10.83 10.92 10.83
C ASP A 116 -10.14 11.96 9.95
N ASN A 117 -8.82 12.10 10.03
CA ASN A 117 -8.08 13.07 9.22
C ASN A 117 -8.02 12.64 7.76
N VAL A 118 -7.83 11.34 7.50
CA VAL A 118 -7.78 10.78 6.14
C VAL A 118 -9.16 10.82 5.52
N LYS A 119 -10.21 10.45 6.28
CA LYS A 119 -11.59 10.54 5.85
C LYS A 119 -12.01 11.97 5.50
N ASN A 120 -11.70 12.93 6.36
CA ASN A 120 -11.94 14.35 6.08
C ASN A 120 -11.15 14.83 4.85
N ALA A 121 -9.94 14.33 4.63
CA ALA A 121 -9.15 14.64 3.44
C ALA A 121 -9.78 14.06 2.16
N LEU A 122 -10.48 12.93 2.22
CA LEU A 122 -11.20 12.34 1.08
C LEU A 122 -12.52 13.05 0.75
N GLU A 123 -13.24 13.53 1.75
CA GLU A 123 -14.58 14.12 1.59
C GLU A 123 -14.56 15.62 1.23
N ASN A 124 -13.54 16.36 1.67
CA ASN A 124 -13.36 17.79 1.36
C ASN A 124 -12.67 18.03 0.02
#